data_AF-A0A5K8A8E8-F1
#
_entry.id   AF-A0A5K8A8E8-F1
#
_cell.length_a   1.000
_cell.length_b   1.000
_cell.length_c   1.000
_cell.angle_alpha   90.00
_cell.angle_beta   90.00
_cell.angle_gamma   90.00
#
_symmetry.space_group_name_H-M   'P 1'
#
loop_
_entity.id
_entity.type
_entity.pdbx_description
1 polymer ?
#
loop_
_entity_poly.entity_id
_entity_poly.type
_entity_poly.pdbx_seq_one_letter_code
_entity_poly.pdbx_strand_id
1 'polypeptide(L)'
;MSSVINAGPLPKIFTGKTHCGLFTAVKKVERAKESKETGIPGIYTLAYSITFDANAVLPELNNRRFTVVGQRGEGIEAGALGLEDWLPTVAGEIRVLAFDADNFTHAKYATYLGGGNEARLVWRDCELFSATARPAMGLDPAKVAQTLASSPPPLVTFFRLTADYDRSVWQNEEALRAFAGYLENSAVTQLDRRNVLAHYFALPASASKDALRNLSTGMVNLAVDLMRADQIPSSGVMLERMRAFFETAPGIYAFKPPELSNQVRDALIQLLASEDSGATEGTRKSLKGWLLGH
;
A
#
# COMPACT_ATOMS: atom_id res chain seq x y z
N MET A 1 -6.22 -44.14 11.67
CA MET A 1 -5.35 -43.39 12.60
C MET A 1 -5.06 -42.04 11.96
N SER A 2 -5.66 -40.96 12.45
CA SER A 2 -5.48 -39.62 11.90
C SER A 2 -4.15 -39.08 12.43
N SER A 3 -3.15 -38.92 11.57
CA SER A 3 -1.93 -38.22 11.94
C SER A 3 -2.29 -36.75 12.13
N VAL A 4 -2.41 -36.33 13.39
CA VAL A 4 -2.39 -34.92 13.76
C VAL A 4 -0.99 -34.42 13.38
N ILE A 5 -0.86 -33.92 12.16
CA ILE A 5 0.29 -33.10 11.80
C ILE A 5 0.15 -31.90 12.74
N ASN A 6 1.05 -31.80 13.72
CA ASN A 6 1.28 -30.55 14.43
C ASN A 6 1.75 -29.56 13.37
N ALA A 7 0.79 -28.90 12.72
CA ALA A 7 1.05 -27.69 11.97
C ALA A 7 1.67 -26.74 12.99
N GLY A 8 2.92 -26.34 12.76
CA GLY A 8 3.57 -25.33 13.58
C GLY A 8 2.74 -24.04 13.65
N PRO A 9 3.19 -23.03 14.41
CA PRO A 9 2.46 -21.76 14.50
C PRO A 9 2.18 -21.22 13.10
N LEU A 10 0.96 -20.73 12.88
CA LEU A 10 0.56 -20.17 11.60
C LEU A 10 1.52 -19.03 11.19
N PRO A 11 1.89 -18.96 9.91
CA PRO A 11 2.77 -17.92 9.40
C PRO A 11 2.11 -16.54 9.55
N LYS A 12 2.91 -15.54 9.92
CA LYS A 12 2.48 -14.14 9.97
C LYS A 12 2.55 -13.54 8.56
N ILE A 13 1.41 -13.43 7.89
CA ILE A 13 1.30 -13.04 6.48
C ILE A 13 0.78 -11.62 6.31
N PHE A 14 -0.18 -11.18 7.15
CA PHE A 14 -0.86 -9.90 6.99
C PHE A 14 -0.30 -8.85 7.94
N THR A 15 0.71 -8.08 7.53
CA THR A 15 1.27 -7.01 8.38
C THR A 15 1.86 -7.55 9.71
N GLY A 16 2.51 -8.71 9.66
CA GLY A 16 3.01 -9.38 10.86
C GLY A 16 1.93 -10.06 11.71
N LYS A 17 0.72 -10.25 11.15
CA LYS A 17 -0.40 -10.99 11.75
C LYS A 17 -0.69 -12.26 10.98
N THR A 18 -1.28 -13.24 11.67
CA THR A 18 -1.61 -14.55 11.11
C THR A 18 -2.85 -14.56 10.24
N HIS A 19 -3.81 -13.66 10.49
CA HIS A 19 -5.09 -13.63 9.80
C HIS A 19 -5.44 -12.23 9.27
N CYS A 20 -6.33 -12.19 8.29
CA CYS A 20 -7.08 -11.02 7.87
C CYS A 20 -8.58 -11.35 7.85
N GLY A 21 -9.44 -10.45 8.32
CA GLY A 21 -10.88 -10.67 8.36
C GLY A 21 -11.69 -9.47 7.92
N LEU A 22 -12.85 -9.76 7.31
CA LEU A 22 -13.91 -8.80 7.03
C LEU A 22 -14.95 -8.89 8.15
N PHE A 23 -14.98 -7.88 9.00
CA PHE A 23 -15.79 -7.84 10.20
C PHE A 23 -16.97 -6.88 10.07
N THR A 24 -18.09 -7.24 10.69
CA THR A 24 -19.24 -6.35 10.91
C THR A 24 -19.47 -6.20 12.40
N ALA A 25 -19.65 -4.97 12.87
CA ALA A 25 -20.05 -4.69 14.25
C ALA A 25 -21.49 -5.17 14.51
N VAL A 26 -21.73 -6.07 15.47
CA VAL A 26 -23.06 -6.71 15.64
C VAL A 26 -23.86 -6.25 16.86
N LYS A 27 -23.23 -5.61 17.85
CA LYS A 27 -23.92 -5.07 19.03
C LYS A 27 -23.74 -3.56 19.12
N LYS A 28 -24.66 -2.91 19.87
CA LYS A 28 -24.49 -1.51 20.27
C LYS A 28 -23.16 -1.41 21.01
N VAL A 29 -22.29 -0.54 20.53
CA VAL A 29 -20.95 -0.38 21.08
C VAL A 29 -21.07 0.07 22.54
N GLU A 30 -20.52 -0.75 23.45
CA GLU A 30 -20.56 -0.49 24.88
C GLU A 30 -19.47 0.54 25.18
N ARG A 31 -19.89 1.74 25.60
CA ARG A 31 -18.99 2.85 25.93
C ARG A 31 -18.92 2.99 27.44
N ALA A 32 -17.74 3.28 27.96
CA ALA A 32 -17.63 3.73 29.35
C ALA A 32 -18.50 4.98 29.56
N LYS A 33 -19.05 5.13 30.77
CA LYS A 33 -19.91 6.28 31.10
C LYS A 33 -19.11 7.56 31.32
N GLU A 34 -17.83 7.43 31.63
CA GLU A 34 -16.92 8.51 31.95
C GLU A 34 -15.71 8.43 31.02
N SER A 35 -15.31 9.60 30.50
CA SER A 35 -14.04 9.75 29.80
C SER A 35 -12.93 10.04 30.82
N LYS A 36 -11.72 9.58 30.52
CA LYS A 36 -10.54 9.79 31.37
C LYS A 36 -9.65 10.84 30.73
N GLU A 37 -9.39 11.93 31.43
CA GLU A 37 -8.44 12.95 30.99
C GLU A 37 -7.05 12.32 30.82
N THR A 38 -6.37 12.69 29.73
CA THR A 38 -5.01 12.27 29.48
C THR A 38 -4.02 13.17 30.21
N GLY A 39 -2.72 12.89 30.08
CA GLY A 39 -1.68 13.81 30.57
C GLY A 39 -1.61 15.14 29.81
N ILE A 40 -2.42 15.31 28.74
CA ILE A 40 -2.50 16.51 27.93
C ILE A 40 -3.86 17.20 28.20
N PRO A 41 -3.86 18.46 28.69
CA PRO A 41 -5.09 19.17 29.00
C PRO A 41 -6.06 19.27 27.82
N GLY A 42 -7.34 18.98 28.06
CA GLY A 42 -8.39 19.06 27.04
C GLY A 42 -8.46 17.86 26.09
N ILE A 43 -7.62 16.84 26.28
CA ILE A 43 -7.71 15.56 25.56
C ILE A 43 -8.12 14.46 26.54
N TYR A 44 -9.14 13.70 26.15
CA TYR A 44 -9.72 12.62 26.91
C TYR A 44 -9.64 11.30 26.16
N THR A 45 -9.64 10.20 26.90
CA THR A 45 -9.80 8.85 26.36
C THR A 45 -11.13 8.28 26.81
N LEU A 46 -11.84 7.65 25.88
CA LEU A 46 -13.07 6.93 26.18
C LEU A 46 -12.87 5.46 25.85
N ALA A 47 -13.18 4.57 26.80
CA ALA A 47 -13.05 3.13 26.60
C ALA A 47 -14.29 2.54 25.93
N TYR A 48 -14.07 1.62 25.01
CA TYR A 48 -15.09 0.97 24.19
C TYR A 48 -14.92 -0.54 24.23
N SER A 49 -16.04 -1.26 24.19
CA SER A 49 -16.13 -2.69 23.94
C SER A 49 -17.08 -2.92 22.76
N ILE A 50 -16.61 -3.69 21.78
CA ILE A 50 -17.38 -4.00 20.57
C ILE A 50 -17.30 -5.49 20.27
N THR A 51 -18.44 -6.08 19.93
CA THR A 51 -18.49 -7.43 19.36
C THR A 51 -18.57 -7.34 17.84
N PHE A 52 -17.65 -8.03 17.18
CA PHE A 52 -17.62 -8.23 15.74
C PHE A 52 -18.05 -9.64 15.36
N ASP A 53 -18.75 -9.75 14.24
CA ASP A 53 -18.86 -10.99 13.47
C ASP A 53 -17.97 -10.90 12.24
N ALA A 54 -17.08 -11.88 12.07
CA ALA A 54 -16.25 -12.05 10.91
C ALA A 54 -17.06 -12.73 9.80
N ASN A 55 -17.43 -11.95 8.80
CA ASN A 55 -18.14 -12.44 7.62
C ASN A 55 -17.25 -13.38 6.80
N ALA A 56 -15.95 -13.07 6.74
CA ALA A 56 -14.92 -13.85 6.06
C ALA A 56 -13.58 -13.67 6.79
N VAL A 57 -12.72 -14.70 6.76
CA VAL A 57 -11.39 -14.69 7.37
C VAL A 57 -10.43 -15.51 6.50
N LEU A 58 -9.19 -15.04 6.36
CA LEU A 58 -8.08 -15.71 5.69
C LEU A 58 -6.88 -15.83 6.64
N PRO A 59 -6.29 -17.03 6.83
CA PRO A 59 -6.89 -18.34 6.52
C PRO A 59 -8.20 -18.56 7.30
N GLU A 60 -9.00 -19.56 6.92
CA GLU A 60 -10.31 -19.76 7.55
C GLU A 60 -10.22 -20.10 9.04
N LEU A 61 -11.16 -19.55 9.81
CA LEU A 61 -11.33 -19.83 11.24
C LEU A 61 -12.74 -20.39 11.54
N ASN A 62 -12.77 -21.30 12.51
CA ASN A 62 -14.01 -21.85 13.06
C ASN A 62 -14.74 -20.83 13.94
N ASN A 63 -14.02 -20.15 14.83
CA ASN A 63 -14.60 -19.07 15.62
C ASN A 63 -14.59 -17.76 14.82
N ARG A 64 -15.76 -17.19 14.60
CA ARG A 64 -15.95 -15.98 13.79
C ARG A 64 -16.52 -14.82 14.60
N ARG A 65 -16.70 -14.94 15.91
CA ARG A 65 -17.20 -13.85 16.76
C ARG A 65 -16.13 -13.43 17.75
N PHE A 66 -15.82 -12.14 17.78
CA PHE A 66 -14.75 -11.56 18.59
C PHE A 66 -15.26 -10.36 19.36
N THR A 67 -15.00 -10.32 20.67
CA THR A 67 -15.24 -9.12 21.48
C THR A 67 -13.91 -8.42 21.71
N VAL A 68 -13.83 -7.18 21.27
CA VAL A 68 -12.62 -6.38 21.23
C VAL A 68 -12.84 -5.13 22.06
N VAL A 69 -11.92 -4.86 22.99
CA VAL A 69 -11.89 -3.61 23.72
C VAL A 69 -10.86 -2.65 23.12
N GLY A 70 -11.12 -1.36 23.16
CA GLY A 70 -10.23 -0.33 22.66
C GLY A 70 -10.49 1.02 23.31
N GLN A 71 -9.70 2.02 22.93
CA GLN A 71 -9.85 3.39 23.39
C GLN A 71 -9.91 4.35 22.21
N ARG A 72 -10.74 5.37 22.35
CA ARG A 72 -10.86 6.46 21.38
C ARG A 72 -10.45 7.78 22.03
N GLY A 73 -9.80 8.65 21.26
CA GLY A 73 -9.53 10.01 21.69
C GLY A 73 -10.74 10.92 21.53
N GLU A 74 -10.97 11.79 22.52
CA GLU A 74 -11.94 12.89 22.45
C GLU A 74 -11.23 14.22 22.76
N GLY A 75 -11.54 15.27 22.00
CA GLY A 75 -10.89 16.58 22.11
C GLY A 75 -10.18 17.01 20.83
N ILE A 76 -9.74 18.28 20.80
CA ILE A 76 -8.91 18.82 19.71
C ILE A 76 -7.56 18.08 19.74
N GLU A 77 -7.04 17.69 18.58
CA GLU A 77 -5.78 16.94 18.43
C GLU A 77 -5.75 15.52 19.04
N ALA A 78 -6.87 14.98 19.52
CA ALA A 78 -6.92 13.64 20.11
C ALA A 78 -6.43 12.52 19.15
N GLY A 79 -6.56 12.72 17.84
CA GLY A 79 -6.02 11.82 16.81
C GLY A 79 -4.48 11.67 16.85
N ALA A 80 -3.75 12.62 17.46
CA ALA A 80 -2.31 12.52 17.67
C ALA A 80 -1.92 11.48 18.74
N LEU A 81 -2.88 11.03 19.56
CA LEU A 81 -2.63 10.02 20.59
C LEU A 81 -2.40 8.61 20.04
N GLY A 82 -2.59 8.38 18.73
CA GLY A 82 -2.42 7.07 18.12
C GLY A 82 -3.40 6.01 18.65
N LEU A 83 -4.59 6.46 19.10
CA LEU A 83 -5.65 5.61 19.65
C LEU A 83 -6.41 4.87 18.54
N GLU A 84 -7.28 3.94 18.91
CA GLU A 84 -8.01 3.09 17.97
C GLU A 84 -9.28 3.77 17.44
N ASP A 85 -9.13 4.97 16.88
CA ASP A 85 -10.23 5.78 16.33
C ASP A 85 -10.94 5.11 15.14
N TRP A 86 -10.31 4.09 14.55
CA TRP A 86 -10.88 3.23 13.52
C TRP A 86 -11.89 2.22 14.05
N LEU A 87 -11.91 1.95 15.37
CA LEU A 87 -12.86 1.02 15.98
C LEU A 87 -14.28 1.52 15.72
N PRO A 88 -15.20 0.68 15.21
CA PRO A 88 -16.54 1.15 14.90
C PRO A 88 -17.26 1.66 16.14
N THR A 89 -18.13 2.65 15.92
CA THR A 89 -18.87 3.28 17.02
C THR A 89 -20.37 3.04 16.93
N VAL A 90 -20.82 2.45 15.82
CA VAL A 90 -22.20 2.06 15.52
C VAL A 90 -22.25 0.61 15.03
N ALA A 91 -23.33 -0.10 15.34
CA ALA A 91 -23.58 -1.43 14.81
C ALA A 91 -23.80 -1.39 13.28
N GLY A 92 -23.44 -2.46 12.59
CA GLY A 92 -23.51 -2.60 11.13
C GLY A 92 -22.28 -2.09 10.38
N GLU A 93 -21.43 -1.28 11.02
CA GLU A 93 -20.20 -0.81 10.40
C GLU A 93 -19.24 -1.97 10.05
N ILE A 94 -18.68 -1.90 8.84
CA ILE A 94 -17.79 -2.92 8.29
C ILE A 94 -16.33 -2.47 8.41
N ARG A 95 -15.45 -3.40 8.79
CA ARG A 95 -14.00 -3.20 8.93
C ARG A 95 -13.23 -4.37 8.35
N VAL A 96 -12.07 -4.10 7.78
CA VAL A 96 -11.08 -5.11 7.38
C VAL A 96 -9.87 -4.96 8.28
N LEU A 97 -9.53 -6.03 8.99
CA LEU A 97 -8.49 -6.03 10.03
C LEU A 97 -7.53 -7.21 9.81
N ALA A 98 -6.24 -6.96 9.93
CA ALA A 98 -5.27 -8.02 10.17
C ALA A 98 -5.14 -8.28 11.68
N PHE A 99 -5.13 -9.54 12.12
CA PHE A 99 -5.18 -9.90 13.54
C PHE A 99 -4.58 -11.27 13.82
N ASP A 100 -4.28 -11.53 15.10
CA ASP A 100 -3.92 -12.86 15.58
C ASP A 100 -5.09 -13.43 16.38
N ALA A 101 -5.67 -14.54 15.90
CA ALA A 101 -6.94 -15.07 16.42
C ALA A 101 -6.93 -15.30 17.94
N ASP A 102 -5.82 -15.84 18.46
CA ASP A 102 -5.66 -16.17 19.88
C ASP A 102 -5.53 -14.92 20.78
N ASN A 103 -5.17 -13.77 20.21
CA ASN A 103 -4.89 -12.54 20.95
C ASN A 103 -5.85 -11.40 20.61
N PHE A 104 -6.88 -11.64 19.79
CA PHE A 104 -7.76 -10.59 19.29
C PHE A 104 -8.86 -10.21 20.28
N THR A 105 -8.43 -9.73 21.45
CA THR A 105 -9.28 -9.22 22.52
C THR A 105 -9.11 -7.71 22.71
N HIS A 106 -8.05 -7.11 22.19
CA HIS A 106 -7.80 -5.66 22.24
C HIS A 106 -7.52 -5.09 20.85
N ALA A 107 -8.02 -3.89 20.58
CA ALA A 107 -7.92 -3.23 19.28
C ALA A 107 -6.46 -2.98 18.87
N LYS A 108 -5.58 -2.61 19.82
CA LYS A 108 -4.12 -2.47 19.60
C LYS A 108 -3.43 -3.72 19.02
N TYR A 109 -4.03 -4.90 19.17
CA TYR A 109 -3.46 -6.15 18.63
C TYR A 109 -3.90 -6.44 17.19
N ALA A 110 -4.82 -5.64 16.65
CA ALA A 110 -5.19 -5.67 15.24
C ALA A 110 -4.54 -4.51 14.48
N THR A 111 -4.41 -4.70 13.18
CA THR A 111 -3.98 -3.65 12.25
C THR A 111 -5.16 -3.31 11.35
N TYR A 112 -5.58 -2.05 11.38
CA TYR A 112 -6.63 -1.55 10.51
C TYR A 112 -6.15 -1.50 9.06
N LEU A 113 -6.89 -2.18 8.17
CA LEU A 113 -6.60 -2.19 6.73
C LEU A 113 -7.56 -1.31 5.94
N GLY A 114 -8.81 -1.16 6.41
CA GLY A 114 -9.83 -0.33 5.78
C GLY A 114 -11.24 -0.58 6.32
N GLY A 115 -12.21 0.20 5.88
CA GLY A 115 -13.55 0.21 6.47
C GLY A 115 -14.56 1.04 5.68
N GLY A 116 -15.80 1.07 6.17
CA GLY A 116 -16.88 1.85 5.55
C GLY A 116 -17.19 1.39 4.13
N ASN A 117 -17.38 2.34 3.21
CA ASN A 117 -17.77 2.06 1.82
C ASN A 117 -16.68 1.31 1.03
N GLU A 118 -15.42 1.39 1.46
CA GLU A 118 -14.29 0.75 0.77
C GLU A 118 -13.96 -0.65 1.32
N ALA A 119 -14.60 -1.08 2.41
CA ALA A 119 -14.26 -2.34 3.09
C ALA A 119 -14.26 -3.55 2.15
N ARG A 120 -15.18 -3.60 1.19
CA ARG A 120 -15.25 -4.71 0.21
C ARG A 120 -14.09 -4.68 -0.79
N LEU A 121 -13.63 -3.50 -1.20
CA LEU A 121 -12.49 -3.35 -2.10
C LEU A 121 -11.19 -3.73 -1.38
N VAL A 122 -11.04 -3.28 -0.13
CA VAL A 122 -9.90 -3.64 0.73
C VAL A 122 -9.88 -5.14 1.00
N TRP A 123 -11.05 -5.76 1.25
CA TRP A 123 -11.15 -7.21 1.42
C TRP A 123 -10.73 -7.97 0.17
N ARG A 124 -11.21 -7.56 -1.01
CA ARG A 124 -10.80 -8.15 -2.30
C ARG A 124 -9.28 -8.11 -2.47
N ASP A 125 -8.65 -7.00 -2.15
CA ASP A 125 -7.18 -6.89 -2.21
C ASP A 125 -6.47 -7.80 -1.20
N CYS A 126 -7.06 -8.05 -0.03
CA CYS A 126 -6.55 -9.03 0.92
C CYS A 126 -6.67 -10.47 0.38
N GLU A 127 -7.76 -10.79 -0.32
CA GLU A 127 -7.94 -12.09 -1.00
C GLU A 127 -6.89 -12.27 -2.11
N LEU A 128 -6.72 -11.25 -2.96
CA LEU A 128 -5.71 -11.24 -4.02
C LEU A 128 -4.30 -11.43 -3.44
N PHE A 129 -3.93 -10.67 -2.40
CA PHE A 129 -2.65 -10.82 -1.72
C PHE A 129 -2.48 -12.21 -1.08
N SER A 130 -3.52 -12.74 -0.40
CA SER A 130 -3.45 -14.07 0.20
C SER A 130 -3.22 -15.16 -0.84
N ALA A 131 -3.69 -14.98 -2.08
CA ALA A 131 -3.50 -15.93 -3.16
C ALA A 131 -2.05 -15.94 -3.71
N THR A 132 -1.32 -14.83 -3.54
CA THR A 132 0.10 -14.70 -3.94
C THR A 132 1.07 -15.12 -2.84
N ALA A 133 0.66 -15.06 -1.58
CA ALA A 133 1.49 -15.41 -0.43
C ALA A 133 1.78 -16.91 -0.33
N ARG A 134 3.06 -17.27 -0.17
CA ARG A 134 3.52 -18.63 0.12
C ARG A 134 4.18 -18.66 1.49
N PRO A 135 3.56 -19.32 2.49
CA PRO A 135 4.15 -19.49 3.81
C PRO A 135 5.63 -19.87 3.76
N ALA A 136 6.48 -19.12 4.46
CA ALA A 136 7.94 -19.29 4.54
C ALA A 136 8.74 -19.11 3.23
N MET A 137 8.09 -18.91 2.08
CA MET A 137 8.75 -18.74 0.77
C MET A 137 8.59 -17.32 0.19
N GLY A 138 7.96 -16.41 0.93
CA GLY A 138 7.66 -15.06 0.46
C GLY A 138 6.50 -15.05 -0.54
N LEU A 139 6.49 -14.08 -1.44
CA LEU A 139 5.45 -13.98 -2.47
C LEU A 139 5.81 -14.83 -3.70
N ASP A 140 4.78 -15.28 -4.41
CA ASP A 140 4.93 -15.88 -5.73
C ASP A 140 4.97 -14.78 -6.82
N PRO A 141 6.12 -14.53 -7.47
CA PRO A 141 6.23 -13.42 -8.41
C PRO A 141 5.31 -13.55 -9.62
N ALA A 142 5.06 -14.77 -10.11
CA ALA A 142 4.20 -15.00 -11.25
C ALA A 142 2.74 -14.70 -10.90
N LYS A 143 2.30 -15.07 -9.70
CA LYS A 143 0.96 -14.72 -9.23
C LYS A 143 0.82 -13.22 -8.96
N VAL A 144 1.85 -12.57 -8.40
CA VAL A 144 1.86 -11.11 -8.27
C VAL A 144 1.70 -10.44 -9.64
N ALA A 145 2.47 -10.89 -10.64
CA ALA A 145 2.36 -10.37 -11.99
C ALA A 145 0.94 -10.55 -12.58
N GLN A 146 0.34 -11.72 -12.40
CA GLN A 146 -1.04 -11.99 -12.81
C GLN A 146 -2.06 -11.09 -12.10
N THR A 147 -1.90 -10.88 -10.78
CA THR A 147 -2.75 -9.97 -10.02
C THR A 147 -2.64 -8.53 -10.51
N LEU A 148 -1.45 -8.05 -10.85
CA LEU A 148 -1.29 -6.69 -11.38
C LEU A 148 -1.94 -6.49 -12.75
N ALA A 149 -2.06 -7.56 -13.53
CA ALA A 149 -2.73 -7.57 -14.82
C ALA A 149 -4.25 -7.82 -14.73
N SER A 150 -4.80 -8.04 -13.53
CA SER A 150 -6.22 -8.36 -13.38
C SER A 150 -7.12 -7.16 -13.64
N SER A 151 -8.39 -7.44 -13.97
CA SER A 151 -9.46 -6.44 -14.05
C SER A 151 -10.57 -6.81 -13.06
N PRO A 152 -10.92 -5.92 -12.09
CA PRO A 152 -10.29 -4.64 -11.82
C PRO A 152 -8.84 -4.77 -11.32
N PRO A 153 -7.99 -3.75 -11.53
CA PRO A 153 -6.64 -3.75 -10.98
C PRO A 153 -6.66 -3.68 -9.43
N PRO A 154 -5.62 -4.21 -8.77
CA PRO A 154 -5.48 -4.11 -7.31
C PRO A 154 -5.29 -2.65 -6.89
N LEU A 155 -5.73 -2.31 -5.68
CA LEU A 155 -5.60 -0.98 -5.09
C LEU A 155 -4.39 -0.94 -4.13
N VAL A 156 -4.25 0.20 -3.46
CA VAL A 156 -3.14 0.49 -2.54
C VAL A 156 -2.97 -0.56 -1.43
N THR A 157 -4.06 -1.20 -0.99
CA THR A 157 -4.03 -2.23 0.05
C THR A 157 -3.16 -3.42 -0.36
N PHE A 158 -3.29 -3.91 -1.60
CA PHE A 158 -2.48 -5.02 -2.10
C PHE A 158 -0.97 -4.70 -2.05
N PHE A 159 -0.60 -3.50 -2.48
CA PHE A 159 0.81 -3.05 -2.49
C PHE A 159 1.37 -2.85 -1.09
N ARG A 160 0.57 -2.31 -0.17
CA ARG A 160 0.95 -2.20 1.24
C ARG A 160 1.23 -3.57 1.85
N LEU A 161 0.31 -4.53 1.69
CA LEU A 161 0.48 -5.89 2.20
C LEU A 161 1.72 -6.57 1.59
N THR A 162 1.92 -6.39 0.29
CA THR A 162 3.13 -6.87 -0.42
C THR A 162 4.40 -6.29 0.19
N ALA A 163 4.42 -4.97 0.41
CA ALA A 163 5.60 -4.28 0.94
C ALA A 163 5.88 -4.59 2.42
N ASP A 164 4.87 -4.93 3.20
CA ASP A 164 5.01 -5.31 4.61
C ASP A 164 5.41 -6.78 4.78
N TYR A 165 5.09 -7.64 3.81
CA TYR A 165 5.40 -9.07 3.85
C TYR A 165 6.73 -9.43 3.17
N ASP A 166 6.92 -9.03 1.91
CA ASP A 166 8.08 -9.41 1.10
C ASP A 166 8.34 -8.40 -0.03
N ARG A 167 9.16 -7.38 0.26
CA ARG A 167 9.59 -6.39 -0.74
C ARG A 167 10.49 -6.98 -1.83
N SER A 168 11.09 -8.14 -1.60
CA SER A 168 12.03 -8.73 -2.56
C SER A 168 11.34 -9.24 -3.82
N VAL A 169 10.00 -9.41 -3.79
CA VAL A 169 9.22 -9.78 -4.98
C VAL A 169 9.45 -8.85 -6.16
N TRP A 170 9.71 -7.56 -5.90
CA TRP A 170 10.00 -6.56 -6.94
C TRP A 170 11.37 -6.73 -7.61
N GLN A 171 12.25 -7.57 -7.05
CA GLN A 171 13.51 -7.94 -7.68
C GLN A 171 13.30 -8.99 -8.80
N ASN A 172 12.16 -9.66 -8.81
CA ASN A 172 11.80 -10.58 -9.88
C ASN A 172 11.37 -9.83 -11.14
N GLU A 173 11.92 -10.24 -12.27
CA GLU A 173 11.70 -9.58 -13.56
C GLU A 173 10.24 -9.59 -14.02
N GLU A 174 9.51 -10.68 -13.78
CA GLU A 174 8.11 -10.80 -14.20
C GLU A 174 7.21 -9.84 -13.41
N ALA A 175 7.35 -9.84 -12.08
CA ALA A 175 6.62 -8.92 -11.21
C ALA A 175 6.98 -7.45 -11.51
N LEU A 176 8.24 -7.15 -11.82
CA LEU A 176 8.69 -5.81 -12.17
C LEU A 176 8.08 -5.32 -13.50
N ARG A 177 8.04 -6.18 -14.52
CA ARG A 177 7.40 -5.85 -15.81
C ARG A 177 5.90 -5.63 -15.65
N ALA A 178 5.22 -6.47 -14.87
CA ALA A 178 3.79 -6.31 -14.59
C ALA A 178 3.53 -5.02 -13.80
N PHE A 179 4.41 -4.64 -12.88
CA PHE A 179 4.33 -3.37 -12.17
C PHE A 179 4.49 -2.17 -13.10
N ALA A 180 5.42 -2.22 -14.06
CA ALA A 180 5.51 -1.20 -15.11
C ALA A 180 4.18 -1.06 -15.88
N GLY A 181 3.55 -2.18 -16.26
CA GLY A 181 2.23 -2.18 -16.89
C GLY A 181 1.13 -1.60 -16.00
N TYR A 182 1.16 -1.87 -14.69
CA TYR A 182 0.24 -1.26 -13.72
C TYR A 182 0.40 0.28 -13.67
N LEU A 183 1.64 0.80 -13.74
CA LEU A 183 1.88 2.25 -13.78
C LEU A 183 1.34 2.93 -15.04
N GLU A 184 1.16 2.18 -16.13
CA GLU A 184 0.57 2.68 -17.39
C GLU A 184 -0.95 2.49 -17.44
N ASN A 185 -1.54 1.80 -16.46
CA ASN A 185 -2.96 1.45 -16.48
C ASN A 185 -3.85 2.66 -16.12
N SER A 186 -4.53 3.19 -17.13
CA SER A 186 -5.44 4.33 -16.99
C SER A 186 -6.74 4.04 -16.21
N ALA A 187 -7.04 2.77 -15.91
CA ALA A 187 -8.14 2.40 -15.01
C ALA A 187 -7.85 2.76 -13.54
N VAL A 188 -6.59 3.04 -13.20
CA VAL A 188 -6.16 3.54 -11.89
C VAL A 188 -5.79 5.01 -12.01
N THR A 189 -6.21 5.82 -11.03
CA THR A 189 -5.91 7.26 -11.04
C THR A 189 -4.41 7.52 -11.04
N GLN A 190 -3.99 8.65 -11.63
CA GLN A 190 -2.56 9.03 -11.67
C GLN A 190 -1.99 9.16 -10.24
N LEU A 191 -2.78 9.70 -9.31
CA LEU A 191 -2.36 9.90 -7.93
C LEU A 191 -2.20 8.57 -7.18
N ASP A 192 -3.08 7.59 -7.40
CA ASP A 192 -2.96 6.27 -6.77
C ASP A 192 -1.74 5.52 -7.30
N ARG A 193 -1.50 5.54 -8.62
CA ARG A 193 -0.29 4.97 -9.22
C ARG A 193 0.98 5.62 -8.64
N ARG A 194 1.00 6.95 -8.50
CA ARG A 194 2.10 7.70 -7.87
C ARG A 194 2.32 7.30 -6.42
N ASN A 195 1.25 7.21 -5.64
CA ASN A 195 1.32 6.85 -4.21
C ASN A 195 1.81 5.42 -4.01
N VAL A 196 1.34 4.48 -4.85
CA VAL A 196 1.81 3.09 -4.81
C VAL A 196 3.32 3.01 -5.01
N LEU A 197 3.81 3.66 -6.06
CA LEU A 197 5.23 3.70 -6.36
C LEU A 197 6.06 4.43 -5.28
N ALA A 198 5.56 5.53 -4.74
CA ALA A 198 6.29 6.34 -3.77
C ALA A 198 6.48 5.66 -2.41
N HIS A 199 5.55 4.79 -2.01
CA HIS A 199 5.50 4.24 -0.64
C HIS A 199 5.75 2.74 -0.54
N TYR A 200 5.40 1.95 -1.56
CA TYR A 200 5.34 0.50 -1.44
C TYR A 200 6.26 -0.25 -2.41
N PHE A 201 6.78 0.43 -3.42
CA PHE A 201 7.77 -0.14 -4.32
C PHE A 201 9.20 -0.07 -3.74
N ALA A 202 10.03 -1.05 -4.08
CA ALA A 202 11.41 -1.14 -3.62
C ALA A 202 12.40 -1.31 -4.79
N LEU A 203 13.65 -0.92 -4.59
CA LEU A 203 14.72 -1.03 -5.59
C LEU A 203 14.98 -2.51 -5.98
N PRO A 204 14.94 -2.86 -7.27
CA PRO A 204 15.33 -4.18 -7.73
C PRO A 204 16.84 -4.31 -7.71
N ALA A 205 17.36 -5.32 -6.99
CA ALA A 205 18.80 -5.55 -6.88
C ALA A 205 19.40 -6.28 -8.10
N SER A 206 18.58 -6.96 -8.91
CA SER A 206 19.05 -7.90 -9.95
C SER A 206 18.18 -7.92 -11.23
N ALA A 207 17.44 -6.85 -11.51
CA ALA A 207 16.57 -6.82 -12.69
C ALA A 207 17.35 -6.69 -14.00
N SER A 208 16.80 -7.26 -15.08
CA SER A 208 17.34 -7.11 -16.43
C SER A 208 17.25 -5.65 -16.91
N LYS A 209 18.15 -5.26 -17.83
CA LYS A 209 18.11 -3.92 -18.44
C LYS A 209 16.78 -3.60 -19.12
N ASP A 210 16.12 -4.61 -19.68
CA ASP A 210 14.83 -4.44 -20.37
C ASP A 210 13.69 -4.21 -19.38
N ALA A 211 13.65 -4.96 -18.27
CA ALA A 211 12.63 -4.75 -17.23
C ALA A 211 12.78 -3.37 -16.57
N LEU A 212 14.02 -2.93 -16.35
CA LEU A 212 14.35 -1.60 -15.86
C LEU A 212 13.92 -0.50 -16.85
N ARG A 213 14.06 -0.74 -18.16
CA ARG A 213 13.59 0.18 -19.21
C ARG A 213 12.07 0.28 -19.27
N ASN A 214 11.36 -0.83 -19.11
CA ASN A 214 9.90 -0.81 -19.05
C ASN A 214 9.43 -0.02 -17.84
N LEU A 215 10.04 -0.24 -16.68
CA LEU A 215 9.72 0.52 -15.47
C LEU A 215 9.94 2.02 -15.65
N SER A 216 11.09 2.44 -16.18
CA SER A 216 11.35 3.87 -16.42
C SER A 216 10.32 4.46 -17.37
N THR A 217 9.91 3.70 -18.39
CA THR A 217 8.93 4.15 -19.38
C THR A 217 7.59 4.40 -18.69
N GLY A 218 7.12 3.45 -17.88
CA GLY A 218 5.92 3.62 -17.06
C GLY A 218 6.02 4.80 -16.09
N MET A 219 7.18 5.02 -15.46
CA MET A 219 7.42 6.16 -14.56
C MET A 219 7.37 7.51 -15.30
N VAL A 220 8.00 7.61 -16.48
CA VAL A 220 7.94 8.82 -17.30
C VAL A 220 6.52 9.08 -17.82
N ASN A 221 5.84 8.04 -18.30
CA ASN A 221 4.46 8.14 -18.76
C ASN A 221 3.53 8.62 -17.62
N LEU A 222 3.70 8.09 -16.40
CA LEU A 222 2.97 8.56 -15.24
C LEU A 222 3.27 10.03 -14.90
N ALA A 223 4.53 10.47 -15.02
CA ALA A 223 4.88 11.88 -14.83
C ALA A 223 4.19 12.77 -15.87
N VAL A 224 4.14 12.34 -17.13
CA VAL A 224 3.43 13.06 -18.21
C VAL A 224 1.93 13.11 -17.95
N ASP A 225 1.33 12.01 -17.49
CA ASP A 225 -0.10 11.97 -17.13
C ASP A 225 -0.41 12.95 -15.98
N LEU A 226 0.43 13.00 -14.94
CA LEU A 226 0.30 13.96 -13.84
C LEU A 226 0.40 15.40 -14.35
N MET A 227 1.36 15.69 -15.23
CA MET A 227 1.52 17.02 -15.82
C MET A 227 0.28 17.44 -16.63
N ARG A 228 -0.26 16.53 -17.44
CA ARG A 228 -1.48 16.77 -18.23
C ARG A 228 -2.74 16.96 -17.37
N ALA A 229 -2.74 16.40 -16.17
CA ALA A 229 -3.79 16.57 -15.17
C ALA A 229 -3.58 17.82 -14.28
N ASP A 230 -2.72 18.75 -14.69
CA ASP A 230 -2.38 19.97 -13.95
C ASP A 230 -1.77 19.70 -12.55
N GLN A 231 -1.17 18.52 -12.37
CA GLN A 231 -0.44 18.13 -11.15
C GLN A 231 1.06 18.37 -11.32
N ILE A 232 1.43 19.59 -11.73
CA ILE A 232 2.80 19.99 -12.08
C ILE A 232 3.82 19.64 -10.99
N PRO A 233 3.61 19.95 -9.69
CA PRO A 233 4.57 19.60 -8.64
C PRO A 233 4.71 18.09 -8.43
N SER A 234 3.62 17.32 -8.57
CA SER A 234 3.67 15.86 -8.44
C SER A 234 4.43 15.21 -9.59
N SER A 235 4.38 15.81 -10.79
CA SER A 235 5.09 15.33 -11.97
C SER A 235 6.62 15.44 -11.80
N GLY A 236 7.15 16.59 -11.36
CA GLY A 236 8.59 16.71 -11.15
C GLY A 236 9.11 15.89 -9.97
N VAL A 237 8.35 15.80 -8.86
CA VAL A 237 8.69 14.88 -7.75
C VAL A 237 8.77 13.43 -8.22
N MET A 238 7.87 13.04 -9.13
CA MET A 238 7.87 11.70 -9.73
C MET A 238 9.15 11.44 -10.56
N LEU A 239 9.57 12.42 -11.38
CA LEU A 239 10.82 12.33 -12.14
C LEU A 239 12.06 12.33 -11.25
N GLU A 240 12.08 13.11 -10.17
CA GLU A 240 13.17 13.11 -9.20
C GLU A 240 13.32 11.76 -8.51
N ARG A 241 12.19 11.13 -8.13
CA ARG A 241 12.20 9.77 -7.59
C ARG A 241 12.70 8.75 -8.59
N MET A 242 12.29 8.85 -9.85
CA MET A 242 12.80 8.01 -10.93
C MET A 242 14.32 8.12 -11.03
N ARG A 243 14.87 9.34 -11.03
CA ARG A 243 16.32 9.54 -11.05
C ARG A 243 17.00 8.88 -9.85
N ALA A 244 16.57 9.20 -8.63
CA ALA A 244 17.16 8.65 -7.42
C ALA A 244 17.13 7.11 -7.40
N PHE A 245 16.07 6.53 -7.95
CA PHE A 245 15.95 5.10 -8.13
C PHE A 245 17.01 4.54 -9.09
N PHE A 246 17.18 5.11 -10.28
CA PHE A 246 18.14 4.58 -11.26
C PHE A 246 19.61 4.91 -10.92
N GLU A 247 19.89 5.97 -10.15
CA GLU A 247 21.24 6.27 -9.65
C GLU A 247 21.73 5.27 -8.61
N THR A 248 20.81 4.67 -7.84
CA THR A 248 21.14 3.74 -6.76
C THR A 248 21.11 2.27 -7.19
N ALA A 249 20.63 1.98 -8.39
CA ALA A 249 20.52 0.62 -8.89
C ALA A 249 21.85 0.10 -9.47
N PRO A 250 22.39 -1.03 -8.96
CA PRO A 250 23.70 -1.55 -9.38
C PRO A 250 23.72 -1.94 -10.86
N GLY A 251 24.76 -1.52 -11.59
CA GLY A 251 24.97 -1.85 -13.00
C GLY A 251 24.27 -0.94 -14.03
N ILE A 252 23.63 0.15 -13.59
CA ILE A 252 22.90 1.08 -14.45
C ILE A 252 23.66 2.41 -14.65
N TYR A 253 24.88 2.37 -15.18
CA TYR A 253 25.63 3.59 -15.51
C TYR A 253 25.35 4.16 -16.93
N ALA A 254 24.31 3.69 -17.62
CA ALA A 254 23.95 4.19 -18.95
C ALA A 254 22.48 3.94 -19.27
N PHE A 255 21.59 4.35 -18.37
CA PHE A 255 20.16 4.33 -18.69
C PHE A 255 19.89 5.42 -19.72
N LYS A 256 19.65 5.05 -20.98
CA LYS A 256 19.19 6.01 -22.00
C LYS A 256 17.75 6.42 -21.69
N PRO A 257 17.34 7.67 -21.97
CA PRO A 257 15.94 8.04 -21.89
C PRO A 257 15.07 7.08 -22.72
N PRO A 258 13.85 6.76 -22.24
CA PRO A 258 12.91 5.97 -23.03
C PRO A 258 12.64 6.69 -24.35
N GLU A 259 12.19 5.94 -25.35
CA GLU A 259 11.81 6.53 -26.64
C GLU A 259 10.55 7.38 -26.45
N LEU A 260 10.74 8.70 -26.40
CA LEU A 260 9.68 9.70 -26.28
C LEU A 260 9.50 10.43 -27.60
N SER A 261 8.26 10.83 -27.91
CA SER A 261 8.03 11.79 -28.98
C SER A 261 8.70 13.13 -28.64
N ASN A 262 9.13 13.89 -29.66
CA ASN A 262 9.76 15.19 -29.45
C ASN A 262 8.87 16.13 -28.62
N GLN A 263 7.56 16.11 -28.88
CA GLN A 263 6.59 16.90 -28.11
C GLN A 263 6.59 16.56 -26.61
N VAL A 264 6.60 15.26 -26.26
CA VAL A 264 6.62 14.83 -24.86
C VAL A 264 7.96 15.19 -24.21
N ARG A 265 9.08 14.97 -24.93
CA ARG A 265 10.40 15.35 -24.45
C ARG A 265 10.50 16.85 -24.16
N ASP A 266 10.04 17.69 -25.07
CA ASP A 266 10.07 19.15 -24.92
C ASP A 266 9.20 19.62 -23.75
N ALA A 267 8.01 19.02 -23.58
CA ALA A 267 7.13 19.33 -22.46
C ALA A 267 7.77 18.97 -21.11
N LEU A 268 8.44 17.81 -21.02
CA LEU A 268 9.19 17.42 -19.81
C LEU A 268 10.39 18.33 -19.54
N ILE A 269 11.07 18.81 -20.59
CA ILE A 269 12.16 19.78 -20.46
C ILE A 269 11.62 21.13 -19.94
N GLN A 270 10.47 21.59 -20.44
CA GLN A 270 9.81 22.80 -19.96
C GLN A 270 9.34 22.65 -18.51
N LEU A 271 8.76 21.51 -18.16
CA LEU A 271 8.42 21.16 -16.78
C LEU A 271 9.65 21.31 -15.88
N LEU A 272 10.76 20.66 -16.22
CA LEU A 272 12.00 20.71 -15.42
C LEU A 272 12.70 22.08 -15.45
N ALA A 273 12.32 22.99 -16.36
CA ALA A 273 12.78 24.38 -16.32
C ALA A 273 11.97 25.23 -15.34
N SER A 274 10.77 24.79 -14.94
CA SER A 274 9.92 25.49 -13.98
C SER A 274 10.37 25.26 -12.53
N GLU A 275 10.37 26.33 -11.74
CA GLU A 275 10.59 26.27 -10.29
C GLU A 275 9.44 25.55 -9.58
N ASP A 276 8.23 25.58 -10.15
CA ASP A 276 7.02 24.93 -9.61
C ASP A 276 6.93 23.43 -9.92
N SER A 277 7.92 22.87 -10.62
CA SER A 277 7.94 21.45 -10.96
C SER A 277 7.97 20.52 -9.74
N GLY A 278 8.30 21.04 -8.55
CA GLY A 278 8.42 20.25 -7.32
C GLY A 278 9.72 19.42 -7.23
N ALA A 279 10.53 19.39 -8.29
CA ALA A 279 11.85 18.75 -8.29
C ALA A 279 12.94 19.71 -7.78
N THR A 280 13.95 19.20 -7.08
CA THR A 280 15.12 19.99 -6.63
C THR A 280 15.95 20.53 -7.80
N GLU A 281 16.59 21.69 -7.65
CA GLU A 281 17.34 22.36 -8.74
C GLU A 281 18.44 21.47 -9.35
N GLY A 282 19.20 20.75 -8.51
CA GLY A 282 20.21 19.80 -8.97
C GLY A 282 19.62 18.67 -9.81
N THR A 283 18.46 18.15 -9.40
CA THR A 283 17.75 17.11 -10.13
C THR A 283 17.18 17.63 -11.45
N ARG A 284 16.63 18.85 -11.49
CA ARG A 284 16.14 19.49 -12.71
C ARG A 284 17.23 19.58 -13.78
N LYS A 285 18.43 20.06 -13.42
CA LYS A 285 19.57 20.16 -14.35
C LYS A 285 20.01 18.80 -14.89
N SER A 286 20.13 17.80 -14.00
CA SER A 286 20.56 16.45 -14.36
C SER A 286 19.55 15.74 -15.28
N LEU A 287 18.26 15.74 -14.92
CA LEU A 287 17.21 15.11 -15.72
C LEU A 287 17.02 15.79 -17.08
N LYS A 288 17.20 17.11 -17.16
CA LYS A 288 17.17 17.84 -18.43
C LYS A 288 18.32 17.40 -19.35
N GLY A 289 19.54 17.26 -18.81
CA GLY A 289 20.68 16.71 -19.55
C GLY A 289 20.40 15.30 -20.06
N TRP A 290 19.89 14.44 -19.18
CA TRP A 290 19.53 13.07 -19.50
C TRP A 290 18.47 12.96 -20.62
N LEU A 291 17.41 13.79 -20.58
CA LEU A 291 16.39 13.83 -21.65
C LEU A 291 16.94 14.32 -22.99
N LEU A 292 17.97 15.18 -22.98
CA LEU A 292 18.68 15.66 -24.16
C LEU A 292 19.73 14.66 -24.69
N GLY A 293 19.97 13.57 -23.96
CA GLY A 293 20.99 12.57 -24.31
C GLY A 293 22.43 12.98 -23.97
N HIS A 294 22.58 13.90 -23.01
CA HIS A 294 23.86 14.34 -22.45
C HIS A 294 24.19 13.62 -21.14
#